data_AF-A0A965QS56-F1
#
_entry.id   AF-A0A965QS56-F1
#
_cell.length_a   1.000
_cell.length_b   1.000
_cell.length_c   1.000
_cell.angle_alpha   90.00
_cell.angle_beta   90.00
_cell.angle_gamma   90.00
#
_symmetry.space_group_name_H-M   'P 1'
#
loop_
_entity.id
_entity.type
_entity.pdbx_description
1 polymer ?
#
loop_
_entity_poly.entity_id
_entity_poly.type
_entity_poly.pdbx_seq_one_letter_code
_entity_poly.pdbx_strand_id
1 'polypeptide(L)' 'MGKVTLDAKVETINGEGFQLTRLDKVIGAARANSLWPLPFATSCCGIEFMATMGSNY' A
#
# COMPACT_ATOMS: atom_id res chain seq x y z
N MET A 1 9.29 -25.72 -14.15
CA MET A 1 10.72 -25.67 -14.54
C MET A 1 10.96 -24.44 -15.40
N GLY A 2 11.05 -23.27 -14.75
CA GLY A 2 11.31 -21.98 -15.39
C GLY A 2 12.29 -21.22 -14.50
N LYS A 3 13.45 -20.87 -15.07
CA LYS A 3 14.56 -20.25 -14.34
C LYS A 3 14.19 -18.82 -13.95
N VAL A 4 14.39 -18.46 -12.69
CA VAL A 4 14.57 -17.07 -12.26
C VAL A 4 15.84 -17.02 -11.42
N THR A 5 16.92 -16.64 -12.07
CA THR A 5 18.22 -16.34 -11.47
C THR A 5 18.20 -14.92 -10.92
N LEU A 6 18.41 -14.72 -9.61
CA LEU A 6 18.88 -13.46 -9.06
C LEU A 6 19.89 -13.74 -7.93
N ASP A 7 21.15 -13.52 -8.31
CA ASP A 7 22.37 -13.51 -7.52
C ASP A 7 22.37 -12.29 -6.59
N ALA A 8 22.27 -12.52 -5.27
CA ALA A 8 22.81 -11.68 -4.16
C ALA A 8 22.12 -12.03 -2.82
N LYS A 9 22.63 -13.10 -2.19
CA LYS A 9 22.70 -13.34 -0.73
C LYS A 9 21.49 -12.98 0.17
N VAL A 10 20.51 -13.87 0.28
CA VAL A 10 19.71 -14.13 1.50
C VAL A 10 19.25 -15.59 1.47
N GLU A 11 19.39 -16.32 2.57
CA GLU A 11 18.90 -17.70 2.73
C GLU A 11 17.38 -17.75 2.50
N THR A 12 16.97 -18.16 1.30
CA THR A 12 15.56 -18.25 0.92
C THR A 12 14.96 -19.51 1.51
N ILE A 13 14.23 -19.35 2.61
CA ILE A 13 13.24 -20.32 3.07
C ILE A 13 12.13 -20.36 2.00
N ASN A 14 12.30 -21.18 0.96
CA ASN A 14 11.38 -21.32 -0.17
C ASN A 14 10.16 -22.16 0.25
N GLY A 15 9.34 -21.62 1.14
CA GLY A 15 7.92 -21.99 1.19
C GLY A 15 7.22 -21.21 0.08
N GLU A 16 6.55 -21.90 -0.84
CA GLU A 16 5.99 -21.36 -2.10
C GLU A 16 4.96 -20.21 -1.96
N GLY A 17 4.82 -19.62 -0.77
CA GLY A 17 4.00 -18.43 -0.48
C GLY A 17 4.67 -17.35 0.38
N PHE A 18 5.91 -17.53 0.87
CA PHE A 18 6.54 -16.51 1.73
C PHE A 18 6.86 -15.23 0.95
N GLN A 19 7.25 -15.37 -0.31
CA GLN A 19 7.54 -14.28 -1.23
C GLN A 19 6.26 -13.57 -1.69
N LEU A 20 5.16 -14.31 -1.96
CA LEU A 20 3.86 -13.70 -2.23
C LEU A 20 3.35 -12.90 -1.01
N THR A 21 3.50 -13.43 0.20
CA THR A 21 3.08 -12.73 1.43
C THR A 21 3.88 -11.44 1.66
N ARG A 22 5.19 -11.44 1.35
CA ARG A 22 6.02 -10.23 1.42
C ARG A 22 5.63 -9.20 0.36
N LEU A 23 5.31 -9.65 -0.86
CA LEU A 23 4.86 -8.78 -1.95
C LEU A 23 3.49 -8.15 -1.66
N ASP A 24 2.54 -8.93 -1.15
CA ASP A 24 1.21 -8.44 -0.75
C ASP A 24 1.32 -7.37 0.34
N LYS A 25 2.21 -7.55 1.32
CA LYS A 25 2.52 -6.52 2.34
C LYS A 25 3.05 -5.22 1.73
N VAL A 26 3.93 -5.30 0.74
CA VAL A 26 4.47 -4.11 0.05
C VAL A 26 3.39 -3.41 -0.77
N ILE A 27 2.56 -4.16 -1.49
CA ILE A 27 1.44 -3.60 -2.27
C ILE A 27 0.38 -2.99 -1.35
N GLY A 28 0.08 -3.62 -0.22
CA GLY A 28 -0.81 -3.08 0.81
C GLY A 28 -0.29 -1.79 1.41
N ALA A 29 1.00 -1.73 1.73
CA ALA A 29 1.65 -0.51 2.18
C ALA A 29 1.61 0.59 1.10
N ALA A 30 1.77 0.24 -0.17
CA ALA A 30 1.68 1.21 -1.27
C ALA A 30 0.27 1.83 -1.38
N ARG A 31 -0.81 1.02 -1.36
CA ARG A 31 -2.19 1.53 -1.42
C ARG A 31 -2.56 2.38 -0.20
N ALA A 32 -2.06 2.00 0.98
CA ALA A 32 -2.35 2.72 2.22
C ALA A 32 -1.73 4.13 2.24
N ASN A 33 -0.63 4.35 1.53
CA ASN A 33 0.05 5.65 1.47
C ASN A 33 -0.33 6.48 0.23
N SER A 34 -0.94 5.87 -0.80
CA SER A 34 -1.40 6.56 -2.01
C SER A 34 -2.92 6.73 -2.03
N LEU A 35 -3.49 7.21 -0.93
CA LEU A 35 -4.92 7.44 -0.83
C LEU A 35 -5.29 8.60 -1.75
N TRP A 36 -6.12 8.34 -2.76
CA TRP A 36 -6.77 9.36 -3.58
C TRP A 36 -8.22 9.49 -3.10
N PRO A 37 -8.47 10.23 -2.01
CA PRO A 37 -9.81 10.34 -1.45
C PRO A 37 -10.72 11.07 -2.44
N LEU A 38 -11.87 10.47 -2.73
CA LEU A 38 -12.95 11.08 -3.50
C LEU A 38 -14.09 11.40 -2.53
N PRO A 39 -14.01 12.53 -1.79
CA PRO A 39 -15.00 12.85 -0.77
C PRO A 39 -16.34 13.23 -1.38
N PHE A 40 -17.41 12.58 -0.91
CA PHE A 40 -18.78 13.01 -1.19
C PHE A 40 -19.22 14.03 -0.13
N ALA A 41 -19.02 15.31 -0.43
CA ALA A 41 -19.43 16.41 0.44
C ALA A 41 -20.94 16.64 0.37
N THR A 42 -21.73 15.95 1.19
CA THR A 42 -23.20 16.06 1.21
C THR A 42 -23.74 17.07 2.22
N SER A 43 -22.94 17.48 3.20
CA SER A 43 -23.35 18.39 4.29
C SER A 43 -22.14 18.99 5.02
N CYS A 44 -22.31 19.42 6.27
CA CYS A 44 -21.26 19.92 7.14
C CYS A 44 -20.07 18.94 7.31
N CYS A 45 -20.26 17.63 7.17
CA CYS A 45 -19.14 16.68 7.22
C CYS A 45 -18.12 16.90 6.08
N GLY A 46 -18.55 17.51 4.97
CA GLY A 46 -17.68 17.86 3.85
C GLY A 46 -16.69 18.98 4.17
N ILE A 47 -17.12 20.02 4.92
CA ILE A 47 -16.24 21.13 5.28
C ILE A 47 -15.20 20.71 6.32
N GLU A 48 -15.58 19.83 7.24
CA GLU A 48 -14.65 19.23 8.20
C GLU A 48 -13.58 18.39 7.48
N PHE A 49 -13.98 17.55 6.53
CA PHE A 49 -13.04 16.73 5.76
C PHE A 49 -12.05 17.58 4.93
N MET A 50 -12.52 18.69 4.34
CA MET A 50 -11.65 19.64 3.62
C MET A 50 -10.67 20.36 4.54
N ALA A 51 -11.06 20.69 5.77
CA ALA A 51 -10.15 21.27 6.76
C ALA A 51 -9.05 20.29 7.16
N THR A 52 -9.41 19.01 7.38
CA THR A 52 -8.46 17.90 7.58
C THR A 52 -7.69 17.50 6.31
N MET A 53 -7.85 18.26 5.22
CA MET A 53 -7.05 18.14 3.99
C MET A 53 -6.32 19.45 3.65
N GLY A 54 -6.49 20.50 4.44
CA GLY A 54 -5.87 21.82 4.25
C GLY A 54 -4.66 21.98 5.16
N SER A 55 -3.76 22.93 4.89
CA SER A 55 -2.47 23.09 5.60
C SER A 55 -2.54 23.14 7.13
N ASN A 56 -3.69 23.49 7.70
CA ASN A 56 -3.96 23.48 9.13
C ASN A 56 -4.92 22.33 9.50
N TYR A 57 -4.50 21.11 9.12
CA TYR A 57 -5.18 19.83 9.28
C TYR A 57 -5.78 19.61 10.68
#